data_AF-A0A7Y9XV98-F1
#
_entry.id   AF-A0A7Y9XV98-F1
#
_cell.length_a   1.000
_cell.length_b   1.000
_cell.length_c   1.000
_cell.angle_alpha   90.00
_cell.angle_beta   90.00
_cell.angle_gamma   90.00
#
_symmetry.space_group_name_H-M   'P 1'
#
loop_
_entity.id
_entity.type
_entity.pdbx_description
1 polymer ?
#
loop_
_entity_poly.entity_id
_entity_poly.type
_entity_poly.pdbx_seq_one_letter_code
_entity_poly.pdbx_strand_id
1 'polypeptide(L)'
;MFEISDQTFSTFERAEEEKFVGRMAAFLREKLPYMADEPEEELRGEIRKLKKQANSYGLTTERTVATYVLTAAHLGLDFVDKFDGARKILFRAAGEQRKADLLEAYTLDILEKLATPL
;
A
#
# COMPACT_ATOMS: atom_id res chain seq x y z
N MET A 1 -5.12 18.06 -33.11
CA MET A 1 -5.00 18.38 -31.68
C MET A 1 -6.06 17.56 -30.97
N PHE A 2 -5.68 16.59 -30.14
CA PHE A 2 -6.66 15.80 -29.39
C PHE A 2 -7.10 16.63 -28.17
N GLU A 3 -8.36 17.07 -28.15
CA GLU A 3 -8.97 17.71 -26.97
C GLU A 3 -9.48 16.59 -26.05
N ILE A 4 -8.61 16.11 -25.17
CA ILE A 4 -9.03 15.23 -24.07
C ILE A 4 -9.41 16.15 -22.91
N SER A 5 -10.67 16.12 -22.49
CA SER A 5 -11.16 16.94 -21.38
C SER A 5 -10.70 16.42 -20.02
N ASP A 6 -10.62 17.28 -19.01
CA ASP A 6 -10.34 16.90 -17.62
C ASP A 6 -11.33 15.84 -17.09
N GLN A 7 -12.57 15.88 -17.57
CA GLN A 7 -13.59 14.88 -17.27
C GLN A 7 -13.24 13.49 -17.83
N THR A 8 -12.57 13.45 -18.99
CA THR A 8 -12.13 12.20 -19.62
C THR A 8 -10.94 11.62 -18.84
N PHE A 9 -9.96 12.46 -18.48
CA PHE A 9 -8.83 12.04 -17.64
C PHE A 9 -9.27 11.52 -16.27
N SER A 10 -10.15 12.26 -15.57
CA SER A 10 -10.67 11.81 -14.27
C SER A 10 -11.45 10.49 -14.36
N THR A 11 -12.13 10.23 -15.49
CA THR A 11 -12.79 8.94 -15.72
C THR A 11 -11.77 7.79 -15.85
N PHE A 12 -10.67 8.02 -16.56
CA PHE A 12 -9.59 7.03 -16.69
C PHE A 12 -8.87 6.78 -15.37
N GLU A 13 -8.55 7.83 -14.61
CA GLU A 13 -7.92 7.71 -13.30
C GLU A 13 -8.79 6.90 -12.33
N ARG A 14 -10.09 7.19 -12.28
CA ARG A 14 -11.04 6.42 -11.45
C ARG A 14 -11.13 4.96 -11.87
N ALA A 15 -11.14 4.68 -13.18
CA ALA A 15 -11.18 3.31 -13.67
C ALA A 15 -9.92 2.52 -13.32
N GLU A 16 -8.74 3.13 -13.42
CA GLU A 16 -7.48 2.50 -13.02
C GLU A 16 -7.38 2.33 -11.50
N GLU A 17 -7.84 3.30 -10.72
CA GLU A 17 -7.92 3.17 -9.27
C GLU A 17 -8.82 2.00 -8.85
N GLU A 18 -10.01 1.86 -9.43
CA GLU A 18 -10.91 0.74 -9.10
C GLU A 18 -10.32 -0.62 -9.48
N LYS A 19 -9.59 -0.70 -10.60
CA LYS A 19 -8.87 -1.92 -10.98
C LYS A 19 -7.77 -2.25 -9.97
N PHE A 20 -6.95 -1.27 -9.60
CA PHE A 20 -5.90 -1.46 -8.59
C PHE A 20 -6.48 -1.94 -7.26
N VAL A 21 -7.51 -1.25 -6.75
CA VAL A 21 -8.17 -1.57 -5.49
C VAL A 21 -8.76 -2.98 -5.53
N GLY A 22 -9.43 -3.36 -6.61
CA GLY A 22 -9.97 -4.71 -6.78
C GLY A 22 -8.88 -5.80 -6.82
N ARG A 23 -7.80 -5.60 -7.59
CA ARG A 23 -6.66 -6.53 -7.65
C ARG A 23 -5.99 -6.69 -6.29
N MET A 24 -5.77 -5.58 -5.59
CA MET A 24 -5.12 -5.59 -4.29
C MET A 24 -5.99 -6.27 -3.22
N ALA A 25 -7.30 -6.02 -3.21
CA ALA A 25 -8.23 -6.69 -2.30
C ALA A 25 -8.25 -8.22 -2.51
N ALA A 26 -8.33 -8.65 -3.77
CA ALA A 26 -8.26 -10.06 -4.12
C ALA A 26 -6.93 -10.69 -3.68
N PHE A 27 -5.81 -10.00 -3.93
CA PHE A 27 -4.49 -10.47 -3.53
C PHE A 27 -4.35 -10.60 -2.01
N LEU A 28 -4.80 -9.60 -1.25
CA LEU A 28 -4.73 -9.62 0.22
C LEU A 28 -5.54 -10.79 0.78
N ARG A 29 -6.77 -11.01 0.30
CA ARG A 29 -7.60 -12.16 0.72
C ARG A 29 -6.97 -13.51 0.38
N GLU A 30 -6.32 -13.61 -0.77
CA GLU A 30 -5.64 -14.85 -1.19
C GLU A 30 -4.41 -15.14 -0.31
N LYS A 31 -3.64 -14.11 0.06
CA LYS A 31 -2.35 -14.28 0.75
C LYS A 31 -2.43 -14.18 2.26
N LEU A 32 -3.46 -13.54 2.80
CA LEU A 32 -3.62 -13.25 4.23
C LEU A 32 -4.93 -13.84 4.71
N PRO A 33 -4.93 -15.07 5.26
CA PRO A 33 -6.15 -15.77 5.63
C PRO A 33 -7.05 -14.99 6.60
N TYR A 34 -6.48 -14.14 7.45
CA TYR A 34 -7.23 -13.33 8.40
C TYR A 34 -8.03 -12.18 7.75
N MET A 35 -7.72 -11.82 6.49
CA MET A 35 -8.47 -10.81 5.72
C MET A 35 -9.58 -11.44 4.86
N ALA A 36 -9.69 -12.77 4.82
CA ALA A 36 -10.66 -13.46 3.97
C ALA A 36 -12.11 -13.11 4.31
N ASP A 37 -12.40 -12.89 5.60
CA ASP A 37 -13.74 -12.62 6.13
C ASP A 37 -14.07 -11.12 6.22
N GLU A 38 -13.13 -10.23 5.91
CA GLU A 38 -13.40 -8.79 5.92
C GLU A 38 -14.43 -8.41 4.84
N PRO A 39 -15.43 -7.57 5.13
CA PRO A 39 -16.38 -7.10 4.12
C PRO A 39 -15.67 -6.44 2.93
N GLU A 40 -16.08 -6.78 1.70
CA GLU A 40 -15.34 -6.32 0.50
C GLU A 40 -15.29 -4.79 0.40
N GLU A 41 -16.41 -4.12 0.69
CA GLU A 41 -16.47 -2.66 0.62
C GLU A 41 -15.55 -1.99 1.65
N GLU A 42 -15.40 -2.59 2.84
CA GLU A 42 -14.53 -2.10 3.89
C GLU A 42 -13.06 -2.24 3.48
N LEU A 43 -12.63 -3.45 3.08
CA LEU A 43 -11.27 -3.71 2.62
C LEU A 43 -10.89 -2.79 1.43
N ARG A 44 -11.79 -2.62 0.47
CA ARG A 44 -11.57 -1.69 -0.67
C ARG A 44 -11.49 -0.24 -0.20
N GLY A 45 -12.30 0.15 0.78
CA GLY A 45 -12.24 1.46 1.42
C GLY A 45 -10.89 1.72 2.09
N GLU A 46 -10.35 0.72 2.78
CA GLU A 46 -9.03 0.79 3.42
C GLU A 46 -7.90 0.88 2.41
N ILE A 47 -7.91 0.07 1.36
CA ILE A 47 -6.90 0.13 0.30
C ILE A 47 -6.86 1.51 -0.35
N ARG A 48 -8.02 2.16 -0.58
CA ARG A 48 -8.07 3.54 -1.09
C ARG A 48 -7.42 4.53 -0.12
N LYS A 49 -7.66 4.39 1.19
CA LYS A 49 -7.02 5.23 2.22
C LYS A 49 -5.50 5.02 2.22
N LEU A 50 -5.05 3.77 2.20
CA LEU A 50 -3.63 3.41 2.18
C LEU A 50 -2.94 3.92 0.92
N LYS A 51 -3.58 3.81 -0.26
CA LYS A 51 -3.07 4.40 -1.51
C LYS A 51 -2.89 5.91 -1.39
N LYS A 52 -3.87 6.63 -0.82
CA LYS A 52 -3.76 8.08 -0.59
C LYS A 52 -2.60 8.42 0.35
N GLN A 53 -2.39 7.62 1.40
CA GLN A 53 -1.25 7.80 2.32
C GLN A 53 0.09 7.49 1.63
N ALA A 54 0.19 6.40 0.88
CA ALA A 54 1.38 6.03 0.11
C ALA A 54 1.79 7.19 -0.83
N ASN A 55 0.82 7.77 -1.54
CA ASN A 55 1.02 8.93 -2.40
C ASN A 55 1.59 10.14 -1.63
N SER A 56 1.17 10.38 -0.38
CA SER A 56 1.73 11.48 0.43
C SER A 56 3.21 11.28 0.81
N TYR A 57 3.71 10.04 0.76
CA TYR A 57 5.12 9.72 0.94
C TYR A 57 5.91 9.69 -0.38
N GLY A 58 5.27 10.04 -1.50
CA GLY A 58 5.84 10.02 -2.83
C GLY A 58 5.91 8.64 -3.46
N LEU A 59 5.12 7.67 -2.99
CA LEU A 59 4.94 6.36 -3.62
C LEU A 59 3.75 6.44 -4.56
N THR A 60 3.97 6.40 -5.87
CA THR A 60 2.90 6.68 -6.86
C THR A 60 2.71 5.58 -7.88
N THR A 61 3.70 4.73 -8.10
CA THR A 61 3.56 3.56 -8.98
C THR A 61 2.78 2.44 -8.29
N GLU A 62 2.10 1.62 -9.09
CA GLU A 62 1.33 0.46 -8.58
C GLU A 62 2.19 -0.44 -7.68
N ARG A 63 3.45 -0.68 -8.05
CA ARG A 63 4.39 -1.48 -7.25
C ARG A 63 4.67 -0.85 -5.90
N THR A 64 5.04 0.43 -5.85
CA THR A 64 5.45 1.10 -4.60
C THR A 64 4.27 1.30 -3.65
N VAL A 65 3.08 1.56 -4.21
CA VAL A 65 1.81 1.60 -3.46
C VAL A 65 1.47 0.21 -2.92
N ALA A 66 1.57 -0.85 -3.72
CA ALA A 66 1.31 -2.23 -3.26
C ALA A 66 2.23 -2.63 -2.10
N THR A 67 3.53 -2.28 -2.15
CA THR A 67 4.46 -2.51 -1.03
C THR A 67 4.01 -1.80 0.25
N TYR A 68 3.52 -0.56 0.14
CA TYR A 68 2.98 0.17 1.30
C TYR A 68 1.73 -0.52 1.86
N VAL A 69 0.79 -0.91 1.00
CA VAL A 69 -0.44 -1.62 1.41
C VAL A 69 -0.11 -2.94 2.10
N LEU A 70 0.81 -3.73 1.54
CA LEU A 70 1.25 -5.00 2.14
C LEU A 70 1.95 -4.80 3.49
N THR A 71 2.76 -3.75 3.60
CA THR A 71 3.38 -3.39 4.87
C THR A 71 2.32 -3.06 5.93
N ALA A 72 1.31 -2.28 5.57
CA ALA A 72 0.20 -1.95 6.47
C ALA A 72 -0.62 -3.20 6.85
N ALA A 73 -0.84 -4.12 5.91
CA ALA A 73 -1.53 -5.37 6.19
C ALA A 73 -0.75 -6.21 7.22
N HIS A 74 0.57 -6.34 7.06
CA HIS A 74 1.40 -7.15 7.96
C HIS A 74 1.66 -6.49 9.33
N LEU A 75 1.88 -5.18 9.36
CA LEU A 75 2.33 -4.46 10.56
C LEU A 75 1.23 -3.64 11.25
N GLY A 76 0.03 -3.61 10.67
CA GLY A 76 -1.10 -2.79 11.11
C GLY A 76 -1.19 -1.44 10.39
N LEU A 77 -2.40 -0.89 10.31
CA LEU A 77 -2.68 0.36 9.59
C LEU A 77 -1.94 1.58 10.17
N ASP A 78 -1.53 1.52 11.42
CA ASP A 78 -0.78 2.54 12.15
C ASP A 78 0.73 2.26 12.20
N PHE A 79 1.25 1.39 11.32
CA PHE A 79 2.65 0.99 11.33
C PHE A 79 3.63 2.18 11.24
N VAL A 80 3.26 3.25 10.54
CA VAL A 80 4.11 4.45 10.40
C VAL A 80 4.36 5.11 11.76
N ASP A 81 3.39 5.05 12.67
CA ASP A 81 3.50 5.63 14.01
C ASP A 81 4.10 4.64 15.02
N LYS A 82 3.80 3.33 14.87
CA LYS A 82 4.33 2.28 15.74
C LYS A 82 5.80 1.94 15.49
N PHE A 83 6.25 2.05 14.24
CA PHE A 83 7.57 1.59 13.82
C PHE A 83 8.41 2.75 13.30
N ASP A 84 9.27 3.29 14.16
CA ASP A 84 10.18 4.40 13.84
C ASP A 84 11.08 4.10 12.62
N GLY A 85 11.44 2.82 12.40
CA GLY A 85 12.17 2.38 11.20
C GLY A 85 11.38 2.63 9.91
N ALA A 86 10.10 2.26 9.86
CA ALA A 86 9.23 2.50 8.72
C ALA A 86 9.04 4.00 8.47
N ARG A 87 8.83 4.79 9.54
CA ARG A 87 8.76 6.25 9.46
C ARG A 87 10.01 6.85 8.82
N LYS A 88 11.20 6.48 9.31
CA LYS A 88 12.48 6.96 8.76
C LYS A 88 12.65 6.61 7.29
N ILE A 89 12.19 5.43 6.85
CA ILE A 89 12.22 5.03 5.44
C ILE A 89 11.32 5.92 4.60
N LEU A 90 10.07 6.14 5.02
CA LEU A 90 9.08 6.91 4.25
C LEU A 90 9.44 8.40 4.14
N PHE A 91 9.99 9.00 5.19
CA PHE A 91 10.40 10.42 5.21
C PHE A 91 11.80 10.68 4.64
N ARG A 92 12.57 9.64 4.30
CA ARG A 92 13.90 9.82 3.72
C ARG A 92 13.83 10.48 2.33
N ALA A 93 14.79 11.35 2.04
CA ALA A 93 15.03 11.86 0.70
C ALA A 93 15.63 10.76 -0.21
N ALA A 94 14.77 9.89 -0.74
CA ALA A 94 15.11 8.81 -1.66
C ALA A 94 14.00 8.67 -2.72
N GLY A 95 14.34 8.09 -3.88
CA GLY A 95 13.34 7.76 -4.91
C GLY A 95 12.35 6.70 -4.43
N GLU A 96 11.14 6.70 -5.01
CA GLU A 96 10.04 5.84 -4.56
C GLU A 96 10.41 4.35 -4.52
N GLN A 97 11.13 3.85 -5.52
CA GLN A 97 11.51 2.45 -5.59
C GLN A 97 12.43 2.08 -4.43
N ARG A 98 13.39 2.95 -4.10
CA ARG A 98 14.30 2.72 -2.99
C ARG A 98 13.56 2.73 -1.65
N LYS A 99 12.53 3.57 -1.49
CA LYS A 99 11.68 3.55 -0.29
C LYS A 99 10.91 2.24 -0.20
N ALA A 100 10.30 1.78 -1.30
CA ALA A 100 9.58 0.52 -1.35
C ALA A 100 10.49 -0.67 -1.01
N ASP A 101 11.66 -0.78 -1.63
CA ASP A 101 12.61 -1.87 -1.36
C ASP A 101 13.04 -1.89 0.13
N LEU A 102 13.30 -0.71 0.71
CA LEU A 102 13.65 -0.61 2.13
C LEU A 102 12.48 -0.98 3.03
N LEU A 103 11.26 -0.60 2.66
CA LEU A 103 10.06 -0.88 3.43
C LEU A 103 9.74 -2.38 3.40
N GLU A 104 9.86 -3.03 2.25
CA GLU A 104 9.72 -4.48 2.10
C GLU A 104 10.75 -5.22 2.98
N ALA A 105 12.03 -4.87 2.87
CA ALA A 105 13.09 -5.48 3.70
C ALA A 105 12.84 -5.27 5.19
N TYR A 106 12.38 -4.07 5.58
CA TYR A 106 12.03 -3.78 6.97
C TYR A 106 10.85 -4.61 7.47
N THR A 107 9.81 -4.77 6.66
CA THR A 107 8.64 -5.59 7.00
C THR A 107 9.03 -7.05 7.21
N LEU A 108 9.86 -7.61 6.34
CA LEU A 108 10.37 -8.99 6.49
C LEU A 108 11.19 -9.14 7.77
N ASP A 109 12.10 -8.22 8.07
CA ASP A 109 12.90 -8.23 9.32
C ASP A 109 12.02 -8.19 10.58
N ILE A 110 10.94 -7.39 10.59
CA ILE A 110 9.99 -7.37 11.71
C ILE A 110 9.23 -8.70 11.82
N LEU A 111 8.75 -9.27 10.71
CA LEU A 111 8.04 -10.54 10.71
C LEU A 111 8.93 -11.70 11.20
N GLU A 112 10.19 -11.74 10.79
CA GLU A 112 11.17 -12.73 11.26
C GLU A 112 11.43 -12.61 12.77
N LYS A 113 11.56 -11.38 13.28
CA LYS A 113 11.73 -11.13 14.72
C LYS A 113 10.51 -11.54 15.54
N LEU A 114 9.30 -11.39 15.00
CA LEU A 114 8.06 -11.80 15.66
C LEU A 114 7.83 -13.32 15.59
N ALA A 115 8.35 -13.98 14.56
CA ALA A 115 8.23 -15.43 14.39
C ALA A 115 9.21 -16.24 15.25
N THR A 116 10.23 -15.60 15.82
CA THR A 116 11.21 -16.29 16.68
C THR A 116 10.67 -16.37 18.12
N PRO A 117 10.37 -17.56 18.66
CA PRO A 117 10.01 -17.67 20.07
C PRO A 117 11.25 -17.36 20.93
N LEU A 118 11.07 -16.53 21.95
CA LEU A 118 12.04 -16.34 23.03
C LEU A 118 12.33 -17.64 23.77
#